data_AF-A0A5E4G3Y0-F1
#
_entry.id   AF-A0A5E4G3Y0-F1
#
_cell.length_a   1.000
_cell.length_b   1.000
_cell.length_c   1.000
_cell.angle_alpha   90.00
_cell.angle_beta   90.00
_cell.angle_gamma   90.00
#
_symmetry.space_group_name_H-M   'P 1'
#
loop_
_entity.id
_entity.type
_entity.pdbx_description
1 polymer ?
#
loop_
_entity_poly.entity_id
_entity_poly.type
_entity_poly.pdbx_seq_one_letter_code
_entity_poly.pdbx_strand_id
1 'polypeptide(L)'
;MPIRFHSTLFLVLYLSPIIFGYSPNDVKTWCSQTPHPKLCEDFLSHNPTTTPIKEKSQFFKISTQLALDRAIHAQTNMHSLGSKFQNAHEKTAWADCLELFDFTIQKLNKTVNPSTKCTQYDKQTWLSTALTNLETCREGFADLGVSNNYIFPSVSNNVSNLISNTLAINKAPYTSQPNHKNGFPTWVKPGDRKLLQSSSPTADVVVAKDGSGNYKTISEAVSAASKRKSSARYVIYVKAGTYKENVQIKSKNIMLRGDGIGKTIITGSKSVGGGSTTFNSATVAVVGDGFIAQDITFQNTAGPTSGQAVALRSGSDLSVFYKCGFEGNQDTLYVYSDRQFYRECDIYGTVDFIFGNAAVVFQNCNIYVHNHKTNTVTAQGRSDPNQNTGISIHNCRVTAASDLKSVQSSVKTYLGRPWREYSRTVFMKTYLDSLIDPAGWMEWSGNFALKTLYYGEYMNTGPGSSTSNRVKWAGYHVITSASEASKFTVGNFIAGNSWLPATNVPFTSGL
;
A
#
# COMPACT_ATOMS: atom_id res chain seq x y z
N MET A 1 -7.06 74.36 -60.81
CA MET A 1 -6.29 73.16 -60.42
C MET A 1 -6.43 72.97 -58.92
N PRO A 2 -7.20 71.98 -58.44
CA PRO A 2 -7.57 71.88 -57.02
C PRO A 2 -6.58 71.03 -56.21
N ILE A 3 -6.34 71.48 -54.98
CA ILE A 3 -5.58 70.78 -53.93
C ILE A 3 -6.51 69.74 -53.27
N ARG A 4 -6.09 68.48 -53.20
CA ARG A 4 -6.78 67.42 -52.43
C ARG A 4 -5.92 66.97 -51.26
N PHE A 5 -6.34 67.32 -50.05
CA PHE A 5 -6.09 66.57 -48.82
C PHE A 5 -6.78 65.20 -48.93
N HIS A 6 -6.21 64.10 -48.46
CA HIS A 6 -6.96 62.92 -47.96
C HIS A 6 -6.15 62.10 -46.94
N SER A 7 -6.89 61.62 -45.94
CA SER A 7 -6.51 61.06 -44.64
C SER A 7 -5.62 59.81 -44.68
N THR A 8 -4.65 59.75 -43.77
CA THR A 8 -4.01 58.51 -43.32
C THR A 8 -4.95 57.74 -42.39
N LEU A 9 -5.40 56.57 -42.84
CA LEU A 9 -6.17 55.59 -42.07
C LEU A 9 -5.18 54.72 -41.25
N PHE A 10 -5.16 54.85 -39.92
CA PHE A 10 -4.40 53.95 -39.05
C PHE A 10 -5.14 52.60 -38.95
N LEU A 11 -4.59 51.57 -39.59
CA LEU A 11 -5.04 50.19 -39.45
C LEU A 11 -4.51 49.64 -38.11
N VAL A 12 -5.36 49.56 -37.09
CA VAL A 12 -5.03 48.87 -35.84
C VAL A 12 -5.07 47.37 -36.10
N LEU A 13 -3.89 46.77 -36.28
CA LEU A 13 -3.71 45.32 -36.33
C LEU A 13 -3.99 44.75 -34.93
N TYR A 14 -5.17 44.17 -34.75
CA TYR A 14 -5.45 43.27 -33.62
C TYR A 14 -4.64 41.98 -33.81
N LEU A 15 -3.46 41.93 -33.21
CA LEU A 15 -2.74 40.66 -33.01
C LEU A 15 -3.50 39.86 -31.95
N SER A 16 -4.40 38.98 -32.39
CA SER A 16 -4.89 37.90 -31.54
C SER A 16 -3.70 36.98 -31.22
N PRO A 17 -3.39 36.68 -29.95
CA PRO A 17 -2.33 35.74 -29.64
C PRO A 17 -2.73 34.37 -30.17
N ILE A 18 -1.96 33.83 -31.12
CA ILE A 18 -2.08 32.43 -31.54
C ILE A 18 -1.70 31.58 -30.33
N ILE A 19 -2.69 31.01 -29.65
CA ILE A 19 -2.47 30.04 -28.59
C ILE A 19 -1.99 28.75 -29.26
N PHE A 20 -0.69 28.46 -29.21
CA PHE A 20 -0.14 27.19 -29.65
C PHE A 20 -0.53 26.09 -28.65
N GLY A 21 -1.72 25.52 -28.81
CA GLY A 21 -2.13 24.32 -28.08
C GLY A 21 -1.45 23.04 -28.61
N TYR A 22 -1.64 21.92 -27.92
CA TYR A 22 -1.19 20.62 -28.42
C TYR A 22 -1.77 20.33 -29.81
N SER A 23 -0.94 19.83 -30.73
CA SER A 23 -1.45 19.30 -32.01
C SER A 23 -2.41 18.13 -31.71
N PRO A 24 -3.64 18.12 -32.25
CA PRO A 24 -4.58 17.01 -32.04
C PRO A 24 -4.01 15.64 -32.41
N ASN A 25 -3.15 15.59 -33.43
CA ASN A 25 -2.46 14.37 -33.85
C ASN A 25 -1.42 13.89 -32.83
N ASP A 26 -0.72 14.82 -32.16
CA ASP A 26 0.26 14.48 -31.13
C ASP A 26 -0.44 13.92 -29.88
N VAL A 27 -1.55 14.54 -29.47
CA VAL A 27 -2.38 14.07 -28.33
C VAL A 27 -2.84 12.64 -28.57
N LYS A 28 -3.43 12.36 -29.74
CA LYS A 28 -3.92 11.03 -30.10
C LYS A 28 -2.79 9.99 -30.10
N THR A 29 -1.63 10.34 -30.64
CA THR A 29 -0.46 9.46 -30.69
C THR A 29 0.02 9.09 -29.28
N TRP A 30 0.14 10.05 -28.38
CA TRP A 30 0.57 9.80 -27.00
C TRP A 30 -0.49 9.05 -26.18
N CYS A 31 -1.75 9.47 -26.27
CA CYS A 31 -2.85 8.86 -25.51
C CYS A 31 -3.14 7.42 -25.94
N SER A 32 -2.92 7.05 -27.20
CA SER A 32 -3.07 5.67 -27.69
C SER A 32 -2.21 4.64 -26.96
N GLN A 33 -1.15 5.07 -26.28
CA GLN A 33 -0.24 4.22 -25.49
C GLN A 33 -0.75 3.95 -24.07
N THR A 34 -1.91 4.48 -23.70
CA THR A 34 -2.48 4.38 -22.36
C THR A 34 -3.67 3.42 -22.33
N PRO A 35 -3.98 2.78 -21.18
CA PRO A 35 -5.13 1.88 -21.05
C PRO A 35 -6.48 2.58 -21.25
N HIS A 36 -6.55 3.90 -21.04
CA HIS A 36 -7.76 4.72 -21.22
C HIS A 36 -7.49 5.88 -22.19
N PRO A 37 -7.36 5.61 -23.51
CA PRO A 37 -6.92 6.59 -24.50
C PRO A 37 -7.95 7.71 -24.72
N LYS A 38 -9.24 7.37 -24.81
CA LYS A 38 -10.32 8.37 -25.00
C LYS A 38 -10.34 9.42 -23.90
N LEU A 39 -10.23 8.97 -22.64
CA LEU A 39 -10.21 9.88 -21.48
C LEU A 39 -8.98 10.79 -21.49
N CYS A 40 -7.83 10.27 -21.91
CA CYS A 40 -6.61 11.06 -22.09
C CYS A 40 -6.79 12.12 -23.19
N GLU A 41 -7.35 11.74 -24.34
CA GLU A 41 -7.61 12.63 -25.47
C GLU A 41 -8.59 13.75 -25.10
N ASP A 42 -9.71 13.40 -24.45
CA ASP A 42 -10.74 14.35 -24.03
C ASP A 42 -10.15 15.44 -23.15
N PHE A 43 -9.38 15.09 -22.12
CA PHE A 43 -8.85 16.09 -21.19
C PHE A 43 -7.71 16.93 -21.76
N LEU A 44 -6.82 16.35 -22.55
CA LEU A 44 -5.71 17.10 -23.14
C LEU A 44 -6.17 18.04 -24.25
N SER A 45 -7.26 17.71 -24.94
CA SER A 45 -7.84 18.57 -25.97
C SER A 45 -8.56 19.79 -25.39
N HIS A 46 -9.10 19.70 -24.16
CA HIS A 46 -9.84 20.79 -23.51
C HIS A 46 -8.98 21.68 -22.58
N ASN A 47 -7.73 21.29 -22.29
CA ASN A 47 -6.76 22.09 -21.51
C ASN A 47 -5.39 22.15 -22.21
N PRO A 48 -5.28 22.83 -23.36
CA PRO A 48 -4.03 22.92 -24.09
C PRO A 48 -2.99 23.72 -23.30
N THR A 49 -1.82 23.14 -23.03
CA THR A 49 -0.65 23.93 -22.62
C THR A 49 0.04 24.51 -23.85
N THR A 50 0.80 25.60 -23.67
CA THR A 50 1.51 26.32 -24.75
C THR A 50 2.71 25.58 -25.36
N THR A 51 3.01 24.35 -24.91
CA THR A 51 4.21 23.61 -25.33
C THR A 51 3.85 22.23 -25.91
N PRO A 52 4.29 21.88 -27.13
CA PRO A 52 4.10 20.54 -27.71
C PRO A 52 4.70 19.41 -26.86
N ILE A 53 4.08 18.23 -26.86
CA ILE A 53 4.57 17.04 -26.14
C ILE A 53 5.70 16.40 -26.96
N LYS A 54 6.95 16.61 -26.57
CA LYS A 54 8.12 16.12 -27.31
C LYS A 54 8.69 14.82 -26.74
N GLU A 55 8.52 14.59 -25.45
CA GLU A 55 9.13 13.44 -24.76
C GLU A 55 8.16 12.74 -23.80
N LYS A 56 8.41 11.45 -23.56
CA LYS A 56 7.64 10.63 -22.61
C LYS A 56 7.65 11.19 -21.19
N SER A 57 8.76 11.79 -20.76
CA SER A 57 8.91 12.45 -19.45
C SER A 57 7.94 13.63 -19.29
N GLN A 58 7.77 14.42 -20.36
CA GLN A 58 6.83 15.54 -20.42
C GLN A 58 5.39 15.03 -20.43
N PHE A 59 5.09 14.03 -21.27
CA PHE A 59 3.76 13.41 -21.32
C PHE A 59 3.36 12.86 -19.94
N PHE A 60 4.25 12.12 -19.29
CA PHE A 60 4.05 11.61 -17.95
C PHE A 60 3.71 12.72 -16.94
N LYS A 61 4.46 13.83 -16.96
CA LYS A 61 4.24 14.97 -16.06
C LYS A 61 2.86 15.59 -16.31
N ILE A 62 2.51 15.82 -17.57
CA ILE A 62 1.21 16.39 -17.96
C ILE A 62 0.06 15.47 -17.52
N SER A 63 0.13 14.17 -17.83
CA SER A 63 -0.90 13.21 -17.44
C SER A 63 -1.04 13.08 -15.92
N THR A 64 0.07 13.16 -15.18
CA THR A 64 0.03 13.09 -13.71
C THR A 64 -0.50 14.37 -13.09
N GLN A 65 -0.19 15.54 -13.66
CA GLN A 65 -0.78 16.81 -13.24
C GLN A 65 -2.30 16.80 -13.46
N LEU A 66 -2.75 16.30 -14.61
CA LEU A 66 -4.17 16.13 -14.88
C LEU A 66 -4.85 15.21 -13.86
N ALA A 67 -4.23 14.07 -13.53
CA ALA A 67 -4.75 13.18 -12.50
C ALA A 67 -4.85 13.87 -11.12
N LEU A 68 -3.83 14.68 -10.76
CA LEU A 68 -3.82 15.47 -9.53
C LEU A 68 -4.95 16.51 -9.50
N ASP A 69 -5.12 17.29 -10.56
CA ASP A 69 -6.17 18.31 -10.66
C ASP A 69 -7.56 17.69 -10.54
N ARG A 70 -7.76 16.52 -11.16
CA ARG A 70 -9.03 15.77 -11.07
C ARG A 70 -9.25 15.15 -9.69
N ALA A 71 -8.19 14.71 -9.01
CA ALA A 71 -8.28 14.24 -7.63
C ALA A 71 -8.69 15.38 -6.67
N ILE A 72 -8.11 16.58 -6.83
CA ILE A 72 -8.48 17.78 -6.05
C ILE A 72 -9.94 18.15 -6.31
N HIS A 73 -10.38 18.15 -7.57
CA HIS A 73 -11.78 18.44 -7.90
C HIS A 73 -12.74 17.40 -7.32
N ALA A 74 -12.40 16.11 -7.39
CA ALA A 74 -13.21 15.03 -6.80
C ALA A 74 -13.31 15.17 -5.28
N GLN A 75 -12.23 15.53 -4.58
CA GLN A 75 -12.24 15.79 -3.15
C GLN A 75 -13.16 16.97 -2.78
N THR A 76 -13.08 18.09 -3.51
CA THR A 76 -13.98 19.24 -3.30
C THR A 76 -15.45 18.85 -3.47
N ASN A 77 -15.76 18.05 -4.49
CA ASN A 77 -17.11 17.52 -4.68
C ASN A 77 -17.51 16.63 -3.48
N MET A 78 -16.62 15.76 -3.02
CA MET A 78 -16.87 14.89 -1.85
C MET A 78 -17.13 15.69 -0.57
N HIS A 79 -16.42 16.81 -0.35
CA HIS A 79 -16.71 17.71 0.76
C HIS A 79 -18.12 18.29 0.68
N SER A 80 -18.58 18.70 -0.51
CA SER A 80 -19.92 19.28 -0.69
C SER A 80 -21.06 18.28 -0.46
N LEU A 81 -20.78 16.98 -0.52
CA LEU A 81 -21.74 15.92 -0.22
C LEU A 81 -21.88 15.64 1.29
N GLY A 82 -21.04 16.22 2.14
CA GLY A 82 -21.00 15.92 3.59
C GLY A 82 -22.37 16.00 4.29
N SER A 83 -23.18 17.01 3.94
CA SER A 83 -24.51 17.21 4.50
C SER A 83 -25.55 16.17 4.06
N LYS A 84 -25.27 15.39 3.01
CA LYS A 84 -26.16 14.33 2.51
C LYS A 84 -26.01 13.03 3.28
N PHE A 85 -24.90 12.83 3.99
CA PHE A 85 -24.65 11.64 4.80
C PHE A 85 -25.29 11.82 6.18
N GLN A 86 -26.37 11.10 6.44
CA GLN A 86 -27.23 11.31 7.61
C GLN A 86 -26.92 10.32 8.72
N ASN A 87 -26.78 9.05 8.38
CA ASN A 87 -26.57 7.99 9.37
C ASN A 87 -25.09 7.80 9.74
N ALA A 88 -24.82 7.08 10.83
CA ALA A 88 -23.47 6.90 11.35
C ALA A 88 -22.55 6.16 10.37
N HIS A 89 -23.05 5.12 9.68
CA HIS A 89 -22.27 4.34 8.72
C HIS A 89 -21.85 5.18 7.50
N GLU A 90 -22.79 5.95 6.96
CA GLU A 90 -22.55 6.91 5.89
C GLU A 90 -21.47 7.93 6.26
N LYS A 91 -21.57 8.53 7.45
CA LYS A 91 -20.61 9.51 7.95
C LYS A 91 -19.22 8.91 8.15
N THR A 92 -19.14 7.68 8.67
CA THR A 92 -17.87 6.95 8.84
C THR A 92 -17.21 6.70 7.49
N ALA A 93 -17.91 6.09 6.54
CA ALA A 93 -17.37 5.80 5.21
C ALA A 93 -16.96 7.08 4.45
N TRP A 94 -17.74 8.16 4.60
CA TRP A 94 -17.42 9.46 4.02
C TRP A 94 -16.15 10.08 4.61
N ALA A 95 -16.01 10.08 5.95
CA ALA A 95 -14.82 10.61 6.61
C ALA A 95 -13.55 9.85 6.17
N ASP A 96 -13.64 8.52 6.05
CA ASP A 96 -12.55 7.68 5.57
C ASP A 96 -12.17 8.03 4.14
N CYS A 97 -13.18 8.18 3.28
CA CYS A 97 -12.95 8.55 1.89
C CYS A 97 -12.26 9.92 1.75
N LEU A 98 -12.60 10.90 2.58
CA LEU A 98 -11.92 12.20 2.57
C LEU A 98 -10.44 12.09 2.95
N GLU A 99 -10.11 11.31 3.99
CA GLU A 99 -8.71 11.05 4.37
C GLU A 99 -7.95 10.32 3.24
N LEU A 100 -8.61 9.40 2.54
CA LEU A 100 -8.04 8.68 1.41
C LEU A 100 -7.80 9.58 0.19
N PHE A 101 -8.67 10.57 -0.06
CA PHE A 101 -8.43 11.61 -1.07
C PHE A 101 -7.22 12.48 -0.70
N ASP A 102 -7.10 12.88 0.58
CA ASP A 102 -5.92 13.63 1.04
C ASP A 102 -4.63 12.85 0.77
N PHE A 103 -4.59 11.55 1.09
CA PHE A 103 -3.43 10.71 0.80
C PHE A 103 -3.18 10.54 -0.70
N THR A 104 -4.23 10.43 -1.51
CA THR A 104 -4.13 10.37 -2.98
C THR A 104 -3.46 11.62 -3.53
N ILE A 105 -3.97 12.80 -3.14
CA ILE A 105 -3.45 14.11 -3.56
C ILE A 105 -1.99 14.27 -3.12
N GLN A 106 -1.65 13.89 -1.88
CA GLN A 106 -0.28 13.94 -1.39
C GLN A 106 0.68 13.09 -2.24
N LYS A 107 0.30 11.87 -2.62
CA LYS A 107 1.14 10.98 -3.46
C LYS A 107 1.28 11.51 -4.89
N LEU A 108 0.20 12.01 -5.49
CA LEU A 108 0.23 12.61 -6.82
C LEU A 108 1.08 13.89 -6.84
N ASN A 109 0.89 14.78 -5.87
CA ASN A 109 1.68 16.01 -5.73
C ASN A 109 3.17 15.70 -5.52
N LYS A 110 3.50 14.71 -4.67
CA LYS A 110 4.87 14.22 -4.47
C LYS A 110 5.50 13.71 -5.78
N THR A 111 4.71 13.08 -6.65
CA THR A 111 5.13 12.52 -7.94
C THR A 111 5.45 13.58 -8.99
N VAL A 112 4.68 14.67 -9.05
CA VAL A 112 4.88 15.77 -10.03
C VAL A 112 5.85 16.85 -9.56
N ASN A 113 6.12 16.95 -8.26
CA ASN A 113 6.96 17.98 -7.69
C ASN A 113 8.43 17.83 -8.14
N PRO A 114 9.00 18.81 -8.86
CA PRO A 114 10.36 18.74 -9.41
C PRO A 114 11.46 18.75 -8.33
N SER A 115 11.15 19.25 -7.12
CA SER A 115 12.08 19.29 -5.99
C SER A 115 12.18 17.94 -5.26
N THR A 116 11.26 17.00 -5.53
CA THR A 116 11.28 15.66 -4.94
C THR A 116 12.34 14.80 -5.62
N LYS A 117 13.43 14.51 -4.91
CA LYS A 117 14.40 13.50 -5.35
C LYS A 117 13.75 12.11 -5.28
N CYS A 118 13.54 11.49 -6.44
CA CYS A 118 12.88 10.19 -6.56
C CYS A 118 13.33 9.44 -7.80
N THR A 119 13.25 8.11 -7.73
CA THR A 119 13.46 7.20 -8.86
C THR A 119 12.16 6.96 -9.62
N GLN A 120 12.24 6.36 -10.81
CA GLN A 120 11.06 5.88 -11.54
C GLN A 120 10.25 4.87 -10.73
N TYR A 121 10.93 4.02 -9.93
CA TYR A 121 10.31 3.04 -9.05
C TYR A 121 9.52 3.69 -7.91
N ASP A 122 10.06 4.76 -7.31
CA ASP A 122 9.35 5.53 -6.28
C ASP A 122 8.05 6.13 -6.83
N LYS A 123 8.12 6.74 -8.02
CA LYS A 123 6.93 7.26 -8.72
C LYS A 123 5.90 6.17 -8.99
N GLN A 124 6.33 4.99 -9.45
CA GLN A 124 5.43 3.86 -9.69
C GLN A 124 4.73 3.41 -8.39
N THR A 125 5.47 3.40 -7.28
CA THR A 125 4.96 3.04 -5.96
C THR A 125 3.92 4.06 -5.49
N TRP A 126 4.20 5.36 -5.59
CA TRP A 126 3.27 6.40 -5.15
C TRP A 126 2.01 6.48 -6.00
N LEU A 127 2.11 6.26 -7.32
CA LEU A 127 0.96 6.13 -8.19
C LEU A 127 0.12 4.88 -7.85
N SER A 128 0.79 3.77 -7.53
CA SER A 128 0.09 2.54 -7.12
C SER A 128 -0.69 2.78 -5.84
N THR A 129 -0.08 3.44 -4.85
CA THR A 129 -0.73 3.84 -3.59
C THR A 129 -1.90 4.81 -3.83
N ALA A 130 -1.74 5.79 -4.72
CA ALA A 130 -2.80 6.73 -5.06
C ALA A 130 -4.05 6.02 -5.62
N LEU A 131 -3.86 5.02 -6.48
CA LEU A 131 -4.98 4.20 -6.99
C LEU A 131 -5.62 3.35 -5.88
N THR A 132 -4.82 2.68 -5.05
CA THR A 132 -5.30 1.89 -3.90
C THR A 132 -6.16 2.70 -2.95
N ASN A 133 -5.81 3.97 -2.70
CA ASN A 133 -6.60 4.85 -1.84
C ASN A 133 -8.02 5.08 -2.37
N LEU A 134 -8.17 5.31 -3.68
CA LEU A 134 -9.47 5.53 -4.30
C LEU A 134 -10.34 4.27 -4.27
N GLU A 135 -9.73 3.10 -4.41
CA GLU A 135 -10.42 1.81 -4.31
C GLU A 135 -10.91 1.55 -2.89
N THR A 136 -10.05 1.82 -1.91
CA THR A 136 -10.38 1.68 -0.48
C THR A 136 -11.52 2.61 -0.08
N CYS A 137 -11.56 3.84 -0.63
CA CYS A 137 -12.68 4.75 -0.40
C CYS A 137 -14.01 4.09 -0.84
N ARG A 138 -14.02 3.46 -2.02
CA ARG A 138 -15.22 2.80 -2.55
C ARG A 138 -15.61 1.58 -1.72
N GLU A 139 -14.64 0.80 -1.27
CA GLU A 139 -14.89 -0.35 -0.40
C GLU A 139 -15.45 0.04 0.97
N GLY A 140 -14.97 1.14 1.57
CA GLY A 140 -15.48 1.60 2.86
C GLY A 140 -17.00 1.87 2.87
N PHE A 141 -17.56 2.33 1.75
CA PHE A 141 -19.02 2.44 1.59
C PHE A 141 -19.70 1.07 1.48
N ALA A 142 -19.08 0.12 0.78
CA ALA A 142 -19.60 -1.24 0.61
C ALA A 142 -19.57 -2.04 1.93
N ASP A 143 -18.48 -1.92 2.72
CA ASP A 143 -18.30 -2.56 4.03
C ASP A 143 -19.49 -2.29 4.97
N LEU A 144 -20.03 -1.06 4.92
CA LEU A 144 -21.10 -0.61 5.79
C LEU A 144 -22.49 -0.63 5.13
N GLY A 145 -22.61 -1.24 3.95
CA GLY A 145 -23.88 -1.40 3.24
C GLY A 145 -24.47 -0.09 2.70
N VAL A 146 -23.66 0.94 2.47
CA VAL A 146 -24.12 2.23 1.96
C VAL A 146 -24.32 2.16 0.44
N SER A 147 -25.52 2.51 -0.03
CA SER A 147 -25.90 2.40 -1.44
C SER A 147 -25.02 3.27 -2.36
N ASN A 148 -24.52 2.65 -3.42
CA ASN A 148 -23.55 3.21 -4.36
C ASN A 148 -24.11 4.33 -5.25
N ASN A 149 -25.45 4.49 -5.31
CA ASN A 149 -26.13 5.29 -6.35
C ASN A 149 -25.96 6.81 -6.22
N TYR A 150 -25.58 7.34 -5.04
CA TYR A 150 -25.38 8.79 -4.84
C TYR A 150 -23.91 9.23 -4.88
N ILE A 151 -22.97 8.30 -4.75
CA ILE A 151 -21.55 8.58 -4.45
C ILE A 151 -20.67 8.39 -5.69
N PHE A 152 -21.04 7.41 -6.53
CA PHE A 152 -20.28 7.00 -7.71
C PHE A 152 -19.99 8.10 -8.74
N PRO A 153 -20.88 9.07 -9.01
CA PRO A 153 -20.59 10.17 -9.94
C PRO A 153 -19.53 11.16 -9.42
N SER A 154 -19.39 11.31 -8.10
CA SER A 154 -18.41 12.21 -7.48
C SER A 154 -17.08 11.51 -7.12
N VAL A 155 -17.12 10.19 -6.87
CA VAL A 155 -15.94 9.29 -6.77
C VAL A 155 -15.55 8.74 -8.16
N SER A 156 -16.08 9.33 -9.22
CA SER A 156 -16.12 8.75 -10.56
C SER A 156 -14.74 8.38 -11.10
N ASN A 157 -14.74 7.19 -11.73
CA ASN A 157 -13.70 6.43 -12.41
C ASN A 157 -12.71 7.21 -13.26
N ASN A 158 -12.92 8.50 -13.52
CA ASN A 158 -11.97 9.32 -14.26
C ASN A 158 -10.64 9.47 -13.52
N VAL A 159 -10.65 9.69 -12.19
CA VAL A 159 -9.39 9.83 -11.44
C VAL A 159 -8.61 8.51 -11.43
N SER A 160 -9.26 7.39 -11.12
CA SER A 160 -8.63 6.06 -11.16
C SER A 160 -8.09 5.71 -12.55
N ASN A 161 -8.86 5.95 -13.61
CA ASN A 161 -8.42 5.71 -14.99
C ASN A 161 -7.27 6.63 -15.41
N LEU A 162 -7.26 7.89 -14.96
CA LEU A 162 -6.14 8.81 -15.20
C LEU A 162 -4.88 8.36 -14.46
N ILE A 163 -5.00 7.86 -13.23
CA ILE A 163 -3.88 7.26 -12.49
C ILE A 163 -3.41 5.96 -13.19
N SER A 164 -4.32 5.14 -13.71
CA SER A 164 -3.98 3.96 -14.52
C SER A 164 -3.18 4.34 -15.76
N ASN A 165 -3.58 5.42 -16.46
CA ASN A 165 -2.80 5.96 -17.57
C ASN A 165 -1.38 6.37 -17.14
N THR A 166 -1.23 7.06 -16.02
CA THR A 166 0.10 7.48 -15.54
C THR A 166 0.95 6.30 -15.08
N LEU A 167 0.35 5.27 -14.49
CA LEU A 167 1.01 4.00 -14.16
C LEU A 167 1.56 3.30 -15.42
N ALA A 168 0.77 3.24 -16.49
CA ALA A 168 1.19 2.65 -17.77
C ALA A 168 2.31 3.46 -18.43
N ILE A 169 2.25 4.80 -18.37
CA ILE A 169 3.29 5.67 -18.90
C ILE A 169 4.59 5.51 -18.09
N ASN A 170 4.53 5.57 -16.76
CA ASN A 170 5.73 5.51 -15.92
C ASN A 170 6.35 4.11 -15.81
N LYS A 171 5.61 3.05 -16.15
CA LYS A 171 5.94 1.63 -15.98
C LYS A 171 7.43 1.36 -15.78
N ALA A 172 7.81 1.22 -14.51
CA ALA A 172 9.18 0.96 -14.11
C ALA A 172 9.53 -0.53 -14.34
N PRO A 173 10.70 -0.86 -14.92
CA PRO A 173 11.17 -2.24 -14.97
C PRO A 173 11.58 -2.72 -13.56
N TYR A 174 11.41 -4.01 -13.29
CA TYR A 174 11.82 -4.68 -12.04
C TYR A 174 13.34 -4.62 -11.77
N THR A 175 14.14 -4.08 -12.69
CA THR A 175 15.62 -4.16 -12.69
C THR A 175 16.33 -2.85 -12.36
N SER A 176 15.61 -1.80 -11.95
CA SER A 176 16.26 -0.51 -11.62
C SER A 176 16.89 -0.54 -10.23
N GLN A 177 18.09 -1.12 -10.12
CA GLN A 177 18.96 -1.01 -8.95
C GLN A 177 19.38 0.46 -8.75
N PRO A 178 19.15 1.08 -7.58
CA PRO A 178 19.62 2.44 -7.32
C PRO A 178 21.14 2.51 -7.19
N ASN A 179 21.75 3.63 -7.59
CA ASN A 179 23.18 3.86 -7.38
C ASN A 179 23.50 4.01 -5.88
N HIS A 180 24.50 3.25 -5.40
CA HIS A 180 24.97 3.26 -4.01
C HIS A 180 26.25 4.09 -3.84
N LYS A 181 26.43 4.73 -2.67
CA LYS A 181 27.72 5.28 -2.23
C LYS A 181 28.03 4.75 -0.83
N ASN A 182 29.16 4.04 -0.68
CA ASN A 182 29.61 3.41 0.57
C ASN A 182 28.59 2.41 1.15
N GLY A 183 27.91 1.62 0.32
CA GLY A 183 26.92 0.62 0.77
C GLY A 183 25.59 1.21 1.25
N PHE A 184 25.40 2.53 1.19
CA PHE A 184 24.16 3.20 1.56
C PHE A 184 23.55 4.00 0.40
N PRO A 185 22.22 4.16 0.39
CA PRO A 185 21.52 5.10 -0.48
C PRO A 185 21.88 6.54 -0.11
N THR A 186 21.89 7.44 -1.10
CA THR A 186 22.31 8.84 -0.89
C THR A 186 21.34 9.66 -0.04
N TRP A 187 20.11 9.19 0.17
CA TRP A 187 19.10 9.87 0.98
C TRP A 187 19.15 9.50 2.48
N VAL A 188 19.91 8.45 2.85
CA VAL A 188 20.11 8.05 4.24
C VAL A 188 21.20 8.92 4.89
N LYS A 189 20.80 9.75 5.85
CA LYS A 189 21.69 10.67 6.55
C LYS A 189 22.70 9.90 7.42
N PRO A 190 23.95 10.38 7.57
CA PRO A 190 24.98 9.71 8.38
C PRO A 190 24.60 9.47 9.85
N GLY A 191 23.80 10.35 10.48
CA GLY A 191 23.38 10.20 11.88
C GLY A 191 22.42 9.03 12.11
N ASP A 192 21.55 8.72 11.14
CA ASP A 192 20.67 7.55 11.20
C ASP A 192 21.51 6.25 11.13
N ARG A 193 22.70 6.27 10.49
CA ARG A 193 23.61 5.12 10.40
C ARG A 193 24.25 4.72 11.72
N LYS A 194 24.34 5.62 12.72
CA LYS A 194 24.95 5.34 14.04
C LYS A 194 23.93 4.82 15.05
N LEU A 195 22.69 5.32 14.99
CA LEU A 195 21.54 4.81 15.77
C LEU A 195 21.21 3.38 15.35
N LEU A 196 21.23 3.16 14.04
CA LEU A 196 20.99 1.89 13.38
C LEU A 196 22.34 1.25 13.18
N GLN A 197 22.95 0.75 14.22
CA GLN A 197 24.26 0.08 14.26
C GLN A 197 24.47 -0.36 15.71
N SER A 198 23.85 0.35 16.65
CA SER A 198 23.61 -0.12 18.01
C SER A 198 22.53 -1.22 18.04
N SER A 199 22.78 -2.29 18.78
CA SER A 199 21.83 -3.37 19.07
C SER A 199 20.65 -2.92 19.96
N SER A 200 20.70 -1.68 20.46
CA SER A 200 19.68 -1.05 21.29
C SER A 200 19.76 0.46 21.09
N PRO A 201 19.05 1.02 20.08
CA PRO A 201 19.04 2.45 19.87
C PRO A 201 18.54 3.17 21.13
N THR A 202 19.23 4.24 21.51
CA THR A 202 18.82 5.11 22.62
C THR A 202 17.41 5.61 22.37
N ALA A 203 16.52 5.42 23.34
CA ALA A 203 15.15 5.91 23.25
C ALA A 203 15.11 7.43 23.41
N ASP A 204 14.36 8.12 22.55
CA ASP A 204 14.04 9.53 22.74
C ASP A 204 13.04 9.71 23.88
N VAL A 205 12.07 8.78 23.98
CA VAL A 205 11.07 8.73 25.05
C VAL A 205 10.71 7.29 25.40
N VAL A 206 10.30 7.10 26.66
CA VAL A 206 9.88 5.82 27.22
C VAL A 206 8.40 5.87 27.58
N VAL A 207 7.66 4.83 27.22
CA VAL A 207 6.27 4.61 27.60
C VAL A 207 6.23 3.47 28.61
N ALA A 208 5.64 3.69 29.78
CA ALA A 208 5.52 2.67 30.83
C ALA A 208 4.23 2.87 31.63
N LYS A 209 3.40 1.82 31.72
CA LYS A 209 2.10 1.88 32.43
C LYS A 209 2.27 2.08 33.94
N ASP A 210 3.39 1.62 34.50
CA ASP A 210 3.75 1.74 35.91
C ASP A 210 4.21 3.16 36.31
N GLY A 211 4.33 4.08 35.35
CA GLY A 211 4.78 5.45 35.58
C GLY A 211 6.30 5.64 35.61
N SER A 212 7.08 4.59 35.34
CA SER A 212 8.56 4.64 35.28
C SER A 212 9.13 5.21 33.98
N GLY A 213 8.27 5.68 33.07
CA GLY A 213 8.62 6.26 31.77
C GLY A 213 8.18 7.72 31.65
N ASN A 214 8.41 8.33 30.49
CA ASN A 214 7.98 9.69 30.17
C ASN A 214 6.47 9.80 29.97
N TYR A 215 5.83 8.76 29.42
CA TYR A 215 4.40 8.71 29.15
C TYR A 215 3.77 7.40 29.65
N LYS A 216 2.47 7.42 29.92
CA LYS A 216 1.71 6.20 30.30
C LYS A 216 1.09 5.51 29.09
N THR A 217 0.85 6.26 28.01
CA THR A 217 0.24 5.74 26.77
C THR A 217 1.15 5.96 25.57
N ILE A 218 0.97 5.12 24.54
CA ILE A 218 1.71 5.23 23.28
C ILE A 218 1.17 6.43 22.48
N SER A 219 -0.13 6.69 22.55
CA SER A 219 -0.77 7.85 21.91
C SER A 219 -0.17 9.20 22.36
N GLU A 220 0.14 9.36 23.65
CA GLU A 220 0.84 10.54 24.18
C GLU A 220 2.24 10.68 23.59
N ALA A 221 3.01 9.58 23.56
CA ALA A 221 4.37 9.59 23.01
C ALA A 221 4.39 9.90 21.50
N VAL A 222 3.46 9.33 20.74
CA VAL A 222 3.28 9.64 19.31
C VAL A 222 2.86 11.10 19.11
N SER A 223 1.99 11.63 19.97
CA SER A 223 1.59 13.04 19.94
C SER A 223 2.72 14.00 20.31
N ALA A 224 3.65 13.58 21.16
CA ALA A 224 4.87 14.34 21.44
C ALA A 224 5.82 14.31 20.25
N ALA A 225 5.99 13.14 19.62
CA ALA A 225 6.81 12.97 18.44
C ALA A 225 6.33 13.82 17.26
N SER A 226 5.01 14.05 17.11
CA SER A 226 4.48 14.87 16.03
C SER A 226 4.84 16.36 16.11
N LYS A 227 5.21 16.85 17.30
CA LYS A 227 5.60 18.24 17.56
C LYS A 227 7.07 18.53 17.28
N ARG A 228 7.85 17.50 16.94
CA ARG A 228 9.30 17.64 16.71
C ARG A 228 9.59 18.40 15.42
N LYS A 229 10.65 19.23 15.46
CA LYS A 229 11.17 19.95 14.27
C LYS A 229 12.16 19.12 13.47
N SER A 230 12.87 18.19 14.13
CA SER A 230 13.85 17.32 13.48
C SER A 230 13.17 16.33 12.54
N SER A 231 13.88 15.91 11.48
CA SER A 231 13.48 14.82 10.58
C SER A 231 14.18 13.48 10.90
N ALA A 232 15.06 13.46 11.90
CA ALA A 232 15.78 12.24 12.32
C ALA A 232 14.82 11.15 12.82
N ARG A 233 15.30 9.93 12.96
CA ARG A 233 14.54 8.87 13.62
C ARG A 233 14.18 9.26 15.05
N TYR A 234 12.94 9.00 15.45
CA TYR A 234 12.44 9.22 16.81
C TYR A 234 12.01 7.88 17.41
N VAL A 235 12.72 7.44 18.45
CA VAL A 235 12.60 6.12 19.07
C VAL A 235 11.71 6.22 20.31
N ILE A 236 10.55 5.57 20.24
CA ILE A 236 9.63 5.39 21.35
C ILE A 236 9.84 3.97 21.89
N TYR A 237 10.42 3.86 23.07
CA TYR A 237 10.57 2.60 23.78
C TYR A 237 9.33 2.34 24.64
N VAL A 238 8.66 1.22 24.43
CA VAL A 238 7.42 0.84 25.10
C VAL A 238 7.69 -0.38 25.98
N LYS A 239 7.73 -0.17 27.29
CA LYS A 239 7.99 -1.25 28.25
C LYS A 239 6.91 -2.35 28.19
N ALA A 240 7.22 -3.50 28.76
CA ALA A 240 6.30 -4.63 28.87
C ALA A 240 4.95 -4.22 29.51
N GLY A 241 3.88 -4.75 28.96
CA GLY A 241 2.51 -4.47 29.36
C GLY A 241 1.54 -4.54 28.20
N THR A 242 0.25 -4.61 28.53
CA THR A 242 -0.86 -4.56 27.57
C THR A 242 -1.45 -3.15 27.52
N TYR A 243 -1.31 -2.47 26.38
CA TYR A 243 -1.75 -1.12 26.10
C TYR A 243 -3.05 -1.17 25.30
N LYS A 244 -4.18 -0.88 25.95
CA LYS A 244 -5.51 -0.91 25.31
C LYS A 244 -5.81 0.45 24.69
N GLU A 245 -5.36 0.66 23.47
CA GLU A 245 -5.51 1.92 22.73
C GLU A 245 -5.52 1.67 21.22
N ASN A 246 -6.28 2.50 20.48
CA ASN A 246 -6.18 2.59 19.03
C ASN A 246 -5.22 3.73 18.67
N VAL A 247 -4.12 3.44 17.98
CA VAL A 247 -3.03 4.40 17.72
C VAL A 247 -2.91 4.71 16.23
N GLN A 248 -2.85 5.99 15.87
CA GLN A 248 -2.56 6.44 14.50
C GLN A 248 -1.22 7.16 14.44
N ILE A 249 -0.30 6.67 13.61
CA ILE A 249 1.07 7.18 13.49
C ILE A 249 1.24 7.86 12.13
N LYS A 250 1.06 9.18 12.12
CA LYS A 250 1.18 10.02 10.90
C LYS A 250 2.59 10.60 10.69
N SER A 251 3.37 10.74 11.76
CA SER A 251 4.72 11.30 11.70
C SER A 251 5.69 10.32 11.04
N LYS A 252 6.59 10.85 10.19
CA LYS A 252 7.64 10.07 9.51
C LYS A 252 8.70 9.59 10.51
N ASN A 253 9.50 8.59 10.13
CA ASN A 253 10.69 8.13 10.85
C ASN A 253 10.45 7.83 12.35
N ILE A 254 9.28 7.32 12.72
CA ILE A 254 9.01 6.84 14.08
C ILE A 254 9.49 5.39 14.20
N MET A 255 10.14 5.07 15.30
CA MET A 255 10.43 3.69 15.69
C MET A 255 9.69 3.36 16.98
N LEU A 256 8.83 2.33 16.95
CA LEU A 256 8.30 1.70 18.15
C LEU A 256 9.17 0.49 18.50
N ARG A 257 9.70 0.46 19.71
CA ARG A 257 10.46 -0.68 20.23
C ARG A 257 9.81 -1.19 21.50
N GLY A 258 9.45 -2.46 21.56
CA GLY A 258 8.94 -3.10 22.77
C GLY A 258 9.99 -3.92 23.52
N ASP A 259 9.54 -4.68 24.53
CA ASP A 259 10.34 -5.61 25.32
C ASP A 259 10.33 -7.05 24.79
N GLY A 260 9.58 -7.31 23.71
CA GLY A 260 9.47 -8.60 23.04
C GLY A 260 8.06 -8.93 22.57
N ILE A 261 7.96 -9.84 21.59
CA ILE A 261 6.69 -10.47 21.19
C ILE A 261 6.02 -11.08 22.44
N GLY A 262 4.71 -10.85 22.61
CA GLY A 262 3.94 -11.30 23.77
C GLY A 262 4.22 -10.56 25.09
N LYS A 263 5.21 -9.66 25.16
CA LYS A 263 5.55 -8.88 26.37
C LYS A 263 5.01 -7.46 26.30
N THR A 264 5.24 -6.77 25.19
CA THR A 264 4.63 -5.47 24.91
C THR A 264 3.52 -5.67 23.88
N ILE A 265 2.27 -5.43 24.28
CA ILE A 265 1.09 -5.71 23.45
C ILE A 265 0.28 -4.42 23.31
N ILE A 266 -0.01 -4.00 22.08
CA ILE A 266 -0.99 -2.94 21.78
C ILE A 266 -2.27 -3.63 21.31
N THR A 267 -3.38 -3.40 21.99
CA THR A 267 -4.64 -4.16 21.78
C THR A 267 -5.85 -3.26 21.61
N GLY A 268 -6.76 -3.69 20.74
CA GLY A 268 -8.01 -3.02 20.39
C GLY A 268 -9.04 -4.06 19.94
N SER A 269 -10.27 -3.63 19.63
CA SER A 269 -11.36 -4.56 19.28
C SER A 269 -12.38 -3.96 18.31
N LYS A 270 -11.97 -3.00 17.48
CA LYS A 270 -12.85 -2.45 16.44
C LYS A 270 -13.01 -3.47 15.32
N SER A 271 -14.18 -3.50 14.71
CA SER A 271 -14.51 -4.41 13.62
C SER A 271 -15.61 -3.85 12.72
N VAL A 272 -15.81 -4.47 11.56
CA VAL A 272 -16.94 -4.15 10.66
C VAL A 272 -18.28 -4.49 11.30
N GLY A 273 -18.39 -5.63 11.97
CA GLY A 273 -19.58 -5.98 12.75
C GLY A 273 -19.88 -4.99 13.88
N GLY A 274 -18.88 -4.23 14.33
CA GLY A 274 -19.00 -3.14 15.30
C GLY A 274 -19.22 -1.74 14.68
N GLY A 275 -19.45 -1.63 13.38
CA GLY A 275 -19.75 -0.38 12.68
C GLY A 275 -18.53 0.44 12.23
N SER A 276 -17.31 -0.11 12.32
CA SER A 276 -16.12 0.49 11.69
C SER A 276 -16.00 0.04 10.22
N THR A 277 -15.35 0.81 9.35
CA THR A 277 -14.87 0.23 8.08
C THR A 277 -13.71 -0.72 8.36
N THR A 278 -13.37 -1.59 7.40
CA THR A 278 -12.16 -2.41 7.50
C THR A 278 -10.93 -1.52 7.69
N PHE A 279 -10.84 -0.41 6.95
CA PHE A 279 -9.75 0.56 7.03
C PHE A 279 -9.57 1.17 8.44
N ASN A 280 -10.67 1.51 9.13
CA ASN A 280 -10.65 2.12 10.46
C ASN A 280 -10.76 1.14 11.63
N SER A 281 -10.90 -0.16 11.34
CA SER A 281 -10.91 -1.19 12.38
C SER A 281 -9.53 -1.43 13.03
N ALA A 282 -8.45 -0.90 12.42
CA ALA A 282 -7.09 -1.11 12.86
C ALA A 282 -6.85 -0.70 14.33
N THR A 283 -6.29 -1.62 15.13
CA THR A 283 -5.72 -1.27 16.45
C THR A 283 -4.59 -0.26 16.28
N VAL A 284 -3.65 -0.51 15.37
CA VAL A 284 -2.61 0.46 15.02
C VAL A 284 -2.62 0.74 13.53
N ALA A 285 -2.67 2.02 13.16
CA ALA A 285 -2.59 2.48 11.78
C ALA A 285 -1.34 3.35 11.58
N VAL A 286 -0.48 2.96 10.64
CA VAL A 286 0.78 3.65 10.34
C VAL A 286 0.74 4.21 8.92
N VAL A 287 0.95 5.51 8.77
CA VAL A 287 1.00 6.19 7.46
C VAL A 287 2.25 7.05 7.28
N GLY A 288 2.98 7.37 8.34
CA GLY A 288 4.22 8.13 8.24
C GLY A 288 5.38 7.30 7.67
N ASP A 289 5.92 7.69 6.51
CA ASP A 289 7.06 7.04 5.82
C ASP A 289 8.24 6.73 6.77
N GLY A 290 8.91 5.60 6.57
CA GLY A 290 10.11 5.20 7.29
C GLY A 290 9.86 4.66 8.70
N PHE A 291 8.66 4.17 8.96
CA PHE A 291 8.28 3.59 10.24
C PHE A 291 9.01 2.29 10.54
N ILE A 292 9.40 2.07 11.80
CA ILE A 292 9.92 0.78 12.26
C ILE A 292 9.16 0.33 13.49
N ALA A 293 8.77 -0.94 13.54
CA ALA A 293 8.39 -1.62 14.77
C ALA A 293 9.37 -2.76 15.06
N GLN A 294 9.71 -2.91 16.34
CA GLN A 294 10.57 -3.98 16.80
C GLN A 294 10.10 -4.54 18.14
N ASP A 295 10.15 -5.87 18.31
CA ASP A 295 9.97 -6.54 19.61
C ASP A 295 8.63 -6.18 20.29
N ILE A 296 7.53 -6.14 19.51
CA ILE A 296 6.20 -5.69 19.96
C ILE A 296 5.07 -6.46 19.28
N THR A 297 3.93 -6.60 19.95
CA THR A 297 2.72 -7.28 19.43
C THR A 297 1.60 -6.29 19.16
N PHE A 298 0.97 -6.41 18.00
CA PHE A 298 -0.25 -5.70 17.62
C PHE A 298 -1.41 -6.68 17.59
N GLN A 299 -2.49 -6.38 18.31
CA GLN A 299 -3.59 -7.31 18.53
C GLN A 299 -4.96 -6.67 18.27
N ASN A 300 -5.86 -7.42 17.64
CA ASN A 300 -7.29 -7.12 17.61
C ASN A 300 -8.11 -8.28 18.19
N THR A 301 -8.86 -8.02 19.26
CA THR A 301 -9.61 -9.03 20.03
C THR A 301 -11.10 -9.04 19.70
N ALA A 302 -11.54 -8.51 18.56
CA ALA A 302 -12.97 -8.51 18.19
C ALA A 302 -13.55 -9.93 18.03
N GLY A 303 -12.72 -10.91 17.69
CA GLY A 303 -13.11 -12.32 17.54
C GLY A 303 -13.64 -12.69 16.15
N PRO A 304 -13.78 -14.00 15.86
CA PRO A 304 -14.06 -14.51 14.51
C PRO A 304 -15.49 -14.24 14.01
N THR A 305 -16.43 -13.90 14.90
CA THR A 305 -17.83 -13.62 14.53
C THR A 305 -18.09 -12.14 14.23
N SER A 306 -17.08 -11.28 14.37
CA SER A 306 -17.21 -9.83 14.30
C SER A 306 -16.96 -9.25 12.90
N GLY A 307 -16.77 -10.11 11.88
CA GLY A 307 -16.31 -9.72 10.55
C GLY A 307 -14.86 -9.26 10.56
N GLN A 308 -14.51 -8.38 9.62
CA GLN A 308 -13.15 -7.83 9.45
C GLN A 308 -12.72 -7.04 10.70
N ALA A 309 -11.52 -7.31 11.20
CA ALA A 309 -11.00 -6.67 12.41
C ALA A 309 -9.47 -6.59 12.40
N VAL A 310 -8.93 -5.45 11.98
CA VAL A 310 -7.50 -5.27 11.71
C VAL A 310 -6.70 -5.05 13.00
N ALA A 311 -5.59 -5.76 13.17
CA ALA A 311 -4.63 -5.54 14.26
C ALA A 311 -3.63 -4.44 13.89
N LEU A 312 -3.04 -4.52 12.69
CA LEU A 312 -2.16 -3.49 12.15
C LEU A 312 -2.52 -3.17 10.71
N ARG A 313 -2.63 -1.87 10.40
CA ARG A 313 -2.63 -1.36 9.03
C ARG A 313 -1.38 -0.53 8.76
N SER A 314 -0.61 -0.89 7.74
CA SER A 314 0.56 -0.12 7.31
C SER A 314 0.38 0.43 5.89
N GLY A 315 0.38 1.75 5.75
CA GLY A 315 0.52 2.51 4.50
C GLY A 315 1.74 3.43 4.56
N SER A 316 2.81 2.96 5.19
CA SER A 316 4.08 3.68 5.36
C SER A 316 5.10 3.16 4.38
N ASP A 317 5.58 4.01 3.48
CA ASP A 317 6.63 3.65 2.54
C ASP A 317 7.95 3.43 3.27
N LEU A 318 8.68 2.38 2.88
CA LEU A 318 9.93 1.96 3.50
C LEU A 318 9.76 1.58 4.99
N SER A 319 8.64 0.95 5.34
CA SER A 319 8.37 0.49 6.70
C SER A 319 8.96 -0.89 6.99
N VAL A 320 9.43 -1.09 8.23
CA VAL A 320 10.01 -2.35 8.70
C VAL A 320 9.33 -2.85 9.97
N PHE A 321 9.06 -4.15 10.02
CA PHE A 321 8.58 -4.85 11.20
C PHE A 321 9.54 -6.00 11.48
N TYR A 322 10.22 -5.97 12.62
CA TYR A 322 11.24 -6.95 12.98
C TYR A 322 10.93 -7.57 14.35
N LYS A 323 10.72 -8.88 14.40
CA LYS A 323 10.31 -9.55 15.65
C LYS A 323 9.03 -8.95 16.21
N CYS A 324 8.01 -8.84 15.36
CA CYS A 324 6.69 -8.36 15.75
C CYS A 324 5.67 -9.51 15.78
N GLY A 325 4.72 -9.43 16.70
CA GLY A 325 3.52 -10.27 16.71
C GLY A 325 2.33 -9.55 16.07
N PHE A 326 1.53 -10.26 15.29
CA PHE A 326 0.29 -9.78 14.71
C PHE A 326 -0.83 -10.77 15.02
N GLU A 327 -1.76 -10.37 15.87
CA GLU A 327 -2.77 -11.27 16.44
C GLU A 327 -4.18 -10.79 16.12
N GLY A 328 -4.96 -11.65 15.46
CA GLY A 328 -6.33 -11.36 15.04
C GLY A 328 -7.01 -12.60 14.47
N ASN A 329 -8.17 -12.41 13.83
CA ASN A 329 -8.90 -13.47 13.14
C ASN A 329 -9.00 -13.14 11.65
N GLN A 330 -10.14 -12.61 11.20
CA GLN A 330 -10.32 -12.11 9.85
C GLN A 330 -9.61 -10.76 9.69
N ASP A 331 -8.85 -10.61 8.61
CA ASP A 331 -8.18 -9.35 8.22
C ASP A 331 -7.14 -8.85 9.25
N THR A 332 -6.39 -9.74 9.91
CA THR A 332 -5.41 -9.36 10.96
C THR A 332 -4.41 -8.29 10.52
N LEU A 333 -3.71 -8.49 9.40
CA LEU A 333 -2.62 -7.65 8.94
C LEU A 333 -2.94 -7.04 7.58
N TYR A 334 -3.24 -5.74 7.61
CA TYR A 334 -3.53 -4.96 6.43
C TYR A 334 -2.24 -4.32 5.89
N VAL A 335 -1.56 -5.03 4.99
CA VAL A 335 -0.43 -4.54 4.17
C VAL A 335 -0.96 -3.59 3.08
N TYR A 336 -1.46 -2.45 3.54
CA TYR A 336 -2.34 -1.55 2.80
C TYR A 336 -1.72 -1.04 1.49
N SER A 337 -0.57 -0.36 1.55
CA SER A 337 0.06 0.28 0.39
C SER A 337 1.57 0.52 0.56
N ASP A 338 2.22 1.11 -0.44
CA ASP A 338 3.65 1.42 -0.49
C ASP A 338 4.58 0.19 -0.28
N ARG A 339 5.88 0.39 0.00
CA ARG A 339 6.86 -0.69 0.23
C ARG A 339 7.00 -1.05 1.70
N GLN A 340 7.00 -2.34 2.00
CA GLN A 340 7.06 -2.85 3.37
C GLN A 340 7.95 -4.09 3.49
N PHE A 341 8.58 -4.28 4.65
CA PHE A 341 9.40 -5.46 4.95
C PHE A 341 9.09 -6.01 6.34
N TYR A 342 8.80 -7.30 6.43
CA TYR A 342 8.50 -8.01 7.67
C TYR A 342 9.54 -9.12 7.85
N ARG A 343 10.20 -9.16 9.02
CA ARG A 343 11.30 -10.08 9.31
C ARG A 343 11.11 -10.75 10.66
N GLU A 344 11.16 -12.08 10.69
CA GLU A 344 11.08 -12.85 11.95
C GLU A 344 9.84 -12.51 12.78
N CYS A 345 8.72 -12.27 12.12
CA CYS A 345 7.44 -11.95 12.75
C CYS A 345 6.57 -13.20 12.95
N ASP A 346 5.69 -13.16 13.93
CA ASP A 346 4.63 -14.16 14.14
C ASP A 346 3.28 -13.54 13.74
N ILE A 347 2.57 -14.18 12.80
CA ILE A 347 1.32 -13.67 12.24
C ILE A 347 0.22 -14.72 12.41
N TYR A 348 -0.88 -14.33 13.05
CA TYR A 348 -2.01 -15.20 13.37
C TYR A 348 -3.30 -14.73 12.70
N GLY A 349 -4.11 -15.66 12.18
CA GLY A 349 -5.44 -15.32 11.69
C GLY A 349 -6.18 -16.49 11.03
N THR A 350 -7.33 -16.16 10.42
CA THR A 350 -8.25 -17.14 9.82
C THR A 350 -8.49 -16.85 8.33
N VAL A 351 -9.30 -15.85 8.04
CA VAL A 351 -9.72 -15.45 6.69
C VAL A 351 -8.96 -14.19 6.28
N ASP A 352 -8.33 -14.24 5.12
CA ASP A 352 -7.68 -13.10 4.46
C ASP A 352 -6.72 -12.33 5.37
N PHE A 353 -6.08 -13.03 6.31
CA PHE A 353 -5.44 -12.36 7.44
C PHE A 353 -4.12 -11.67 7.10
N ILE A 354 -3.58 -11.85 5.89
CA ILE A 354 -2.58 -10.99 5.27
C ILE A 354 -3.16 -10.45 3.95
N PHE A 355 -3.60 -9.20 3.94
CA PHE A 355 -4.32 -8.62 2.80
C PHE A 355 -3.90 -7.18 2.51
N GLY A 356 -4.19 -6.73 1.30
CA GLY A 356 -3.87 -5.37 0.86
C GLY A 356 -3.16 -5.30 -0.49
N ASN A 357 -2.65 -4.11 -0.81
CA ASN A 357 -2.03 -3.82 -2.10
C ASN A 357 -0.67 -3.11 -1.96
N ALA A 358 0.08 -3.40 -0.89
CA ALA A 358 1.48 -3.02 -0.78
C ALA A 358 2.39 -3.79 -1.75
N ALA A 359 3.60 -3.29 -1.96
CA ALA A 359 4.74 -4.10 -2.41
C ALA A 359 5.46 -4.61 -1.15
N VAL A 360 5.21 -5.86 -0.76
CA VAL A 360 5.66 -6.37 0.54
C VAL A 360 6.41 -7.69 0.43
N VAL A 361 7.48 -7.82 1.22
CA VAL A 361 8.18 -9.09 1.45
C VAL A 361 8.11 -9.46 2.93
N PHE A 362 7.64 -10.67 3.20
CA PHE A 362 7.75 -11.35 4.48
C PHE A 362 8.91 -12.33 4.40
N GLN A 363 9.86 -12.22 5.31
CA GLN A 363 11.06 -13.06 5.31
C GLN A 363 11.31 -13.69 6.66
N ASN A 364 11.49 -15.02 6.69
CA ASN A 364 11.72 -15.77 7.93
C ASN A 364 10.62 -15.59 8.98
N CYS A 365 9.38 -15.35 8.57
CA CYS A 365 8.23 -15.21 9.46
C CYS A 365 7.57 -16.57 9.75
N ASN A 366 6.89 -16.66 10.89
CA ASN A 366 5.96 -17.74 11.18
C ASN A 366 4.53 -17.26 10.94
N ILE A 367 3.77 -18.05 10.20
CA ILE A 367 2.39 -17.78 9.82
C ILE A 367 1.54 -18.91 10.41
N TYR A 368 0.66 -18.55 11.34
CA TYR A 368 -0.15 -19.47 12.12
C TYR A 368 -1.63 -19.32 11.78
N VAL A 369 -2.24 -20.42 11.34
CA VAL A 369 -3.64 -20.42 10.92
C VAL A 369 -4.52 -20.93 12.07
N HIS A 370 -5.48 -20.12 12.50
CA HIS A 370 -6.47 -20.44 13.53
C HIS A 370 -7.59 -21.34 13.01
N ASN A 371 -8.32 -21.97 13.93
CA ASN A 371 -9.46 -22.80 13.57
C ASN A 371 -10.62 -21.95 13.07
N HIS A 372 -11.12 -22.26 11.88
CA HIS A 372 -12.27 -21.62 11.25
C HIS A 372 -12.87 -22.57 10.22
N LYS A 373 -14.06 -22.25 9.67
CA LYS A 373 -14.71 -23.08 8.65
C LYS A 373 -13.87 -23.22 7.38
N THR A 374 -13.32 -22.10 6.91
CA THR A 374 -12.43 -22.02 5.75
C THR A 374 -11.41 -20.92 6.02
N ASN A 375 -10.14 -21.18 5.76
CA ASN A 375 -9.05 -20.23 5.99
C ASN A 375 -8.37 -19.83 4.67
N THR A 376 -7.91 -18.59 4.61
CA THR A 376 -7.14 -18.04 3.49
C THR A 376 -6.01 -17.21 4.06
N VAL A 377 -4.76 -17.59 3.75
CA VAL A 377 -3.59 -16.88 4.28
C VAL A 377 -3.48 -15.49 3.68
N THR A 378 -3.71 -15.36 2.37
CA THR A 378 -3.57 -14.08 1.67
C THR A 378 -4.82 -13.67 0.88
N ALA A 379 -5.07 -12.37 0.82
CA ALA A 379 -6.02 -11.76 -0.10
C ALA A 379 -5.40 -10.50 -0.72
N GLN A 380 -4.66 -10.69 -1.83
CA GLN A 380 -3.91 -9.60 -2.44
C GLN A 380 -4.81 -8.78 -3.38
N GLY A 381 -4.78 -7.46 -3.20
CA GLY A 381 -5.72 -6.51 -3.79
C GLY A 381 -5.20 -5.70 -4.98
N ARG A 382 -4.30 -6.23 -5.83
CA ARG A 382 -3.84 -5.51 -7.02
C ARG A 382 -4.93 -5.43 -8.09
N SER A 383 -5.28 -4.22 -8.49
CA SER A 383 -6.39 -3.91 -9.39
C SER A 383 -5.97 -3.45 -10.78
N ASP A 384 -4.73 -3.00 -10.94
CA ASP A 384 -4.17 -2.57 -12.23
C ASP A 384 -2.86 -3.33 -12.51
N PRO A 385 -2.66 -3.86 -13.74
CA PRO A 385 -1.49 -4.67 -14.07
C PRO A 385 -0.17 -3.89 -14.02
N ASN A 386 -0.22 -2.56 -14.11
CA ASN A 386 0.93 -1.66 -14.04
C ASN A 386 1.28 -1.27 -12.60
N GLN A 387 0.46 -1.58 -11.59
CA GLN A 387 0.89 -1.44 -10.20
C GLN A 387 2.06 -2.37 -9.90
N ASN A 388 3.06 -1.86 -9.17
CA ASN A 388 4.27 -2.60 -8.79
C ASN A 388 4.11 -3.33 -7.44
N THR A 389 2.89 -3.76 -7.12
CA THR A 389 2.47 -4.26 -5.81
C THR A 389 2.27 -5.78 -5.80
N GLY A 390 2.19 -6.39 -4.63
CA GLY A 390 2.03 -7.84 -4.44
C GLY A 390 2.55 -8.29 -3.09
N ILE A 391 2.22 -9.53 -2.73
CA ILE A 391 2.68 -10.17 -1.49
C ILE A 391 3.73 -11.24 -1.84
N SER A 392 4.92 -11.12 -1.28
CA SER A 392 5.98 -12.13 -1.38
C SER A 392 6.24 -12.76 -0.01
N ILE A 393 6.00 -14.07 0.10
CA ILE A 393 6.27 -14.88 1.29
C ILE A 393 7.54 -15.69 1.02
N HIS A 394 8.66 -15.30 1.64
CA HIS A 394 10.00 -15.79 1.32
C HIS A 394 10.66 -16.45 2.54
N ASN A 395 10.95 -17.74 2.45
CA ASN A 395 11.60 -18.48 3.54
C ASN A 395 10.82 -18.41 4.87
N CYS A 396 9.48 -18.46 4.80
CA CYS A 396 8.61 -18.46 5.97
C CYS A 396 8.19 -19.90 6.34
N ARG A 397 7.36 -20.02 7.39
CA ARG A 397 6.66 -21.27 7.73
C ARG A 397 5.17 -21.01 7.87
N VAL A 398 4.33 -21.78 7.18
CA VAL A 398 2.87 -21.75 7.30
C VAL A 398 2.41 -23.01 8.02
N THR A 399 1.86 -22.86 9.22
CA THR A 399 1.50 -23.98 10.10
C THR A 399 0.17 -23.73 10.81
N ALA A 400 -0.44 -24.79 11.35
CA ALA A 400 -1.64 -24.66 12.17
C ALA A 400 -1.30 -24.06 13.55
N ALA A 401 -2.11 -23.09 13.99
CA ALA A 401 -2.15 -22.65 15.37
C ALA A 401 -2.68 -23.79 16.28
N SER A 402 -2.50 -23.66 17.59
CA SER A 402 -2.80 -24.74 18.55
C SER A 402 -4.23 -25.25 18.49
N ASP A 403 -5.19 -24.36 18.22
CA ASP A 403 -6.63 -24.65 18.12
C ASP A 403 -7.03 -25.36 16.82
N LEU A 404 -6.22 -25.26 15.76
CA LEU A 404 -6.47 -25.93 14.47
C LEU A 404 -5.81 -27.32 14.40
N LYS A 405 -4.67 -27.54 15.08
CA LYS A 405 -3.83 -28.75 14.92
C LYS A 405 -4.59 -30.08 14.99
N SER A 406 -5.51 -30.23 15.93
CA SER A 406 -6.26 -31.48 16.13
C SER A 406 -7.37 -31.71 15.11
N VAL A 407 -7.82 -30.67 14.41
CA VAL A 407 -8.96 -30.69 13.49
C VAL A 407 -8.60 -30.28 12.06
N GLN A 408 -7.32 -30.03 11.78
CA GLN A 408 -6.84 -29.49 10.51
C GLN A 408 -7.24 -30.31 9.28
N SER A 409 -7.42 -31.63 9.41
CA SER A 409 -7.88 -32.50 8.31
C SER A 409 -9.34 -32.25 7.91
N SER A 410 -10.12 -31.59 8.76
CA SER A 410 -11.53 -31.26 8.53
C SER A 410 -11.76 -29.80 8.12
N VAL A 411 -10.70 -28.98 8.10
CA VAL A 411 -10.75 -27.54 7.81
C VAL A 411 -9.97 -27.24 6.55
N LYS A 412 -10.60 -26.57 5.59
CA LYS A 412 -9.93 -26.17 4.36
C LYS A 412 -9.12 -24.90 4.58
N THR A 413 -7.81 -24.97 4.33
CA THR A 413 -6.91 -23.81 4.40
C THR A 413 -6.21 -23.62 3.06
N TYR A 414 -6.27 -22.41 2.53
CA TYR A 414 -5.67 -22.03 1.25
C TYR A 414 -4.57 -20.97 1.43
N LEU A 415 -3.60 -20.97 0.53
CA LEU A 415 -2.54 -19.97 0.44
C LEU A 415 -3.09 -18.56 0.16
N GLY A 416 -4.22 -18.47 -0.54
CA GLY A 416 -4.95 -17.22 -0.70
C GLY A 416 -6.08 -17.27 -1.73
N ARG A 417 -6.69 -16.10 -1.93
CA ARG A 417 -7.76 -15.86 -2.93
C ARG A 417 -7.68 -14.45 -3.55
N PRO A 418 -8.12 -14.26 -4.81
CA PRO A 418 -7.87 -13.03 -5.55
C PRO A 418 -8.90 -11.95 -5.25
N TRP A 419 -8.62 -11.13 -4.23
CA TRP A 419 -9.48 -10.00 -3.86
C TRP A 419 -9.71 -9.02 -5.02
N ARG A 420 -8.71 -8.83 -5.89
CA ARG A 420 -8.79 -7.97 -7.08
C ARG A 420 -8.28 -8.66 -8.35
N GLU A 421 -8.64 -8.11 -9.50
CA GLU A 421 -8.50 -8.75 -10.82
C GLU A 421 -7.06 -9.17 -11.17
N TYR A 422 -6.06 -8.40 -10.72
CA TYR A 422 -4.64 -8.66 -11.00
C TYR A 422 -3.89 -9.15 -9.77
N SER A 423 -4.60 -9.79 -8.83
CA SER A 423 -4.05 -10.30 -7.57
C SER A 423 -2.71 -10.99 -7.76
N ARG A 424 -1.73 -10.67 -6.92
CA ARG A 424 -0.37 -11.17 -7.08
C ARG A 424 0.28 -11.59 -5.77
N THR A 425 0.47 -12.89 -5.62
CA THR A 425 1.07 -13.49 -4.43
C THR A 425 2.07 -14.57 -4.81
N VAL A 426 3.23 -14.60 -4.16
CA VAL A 426 4.23 -15.65 -4.36
C VAL A 426 4.65 -16.25 -3.03
N PHE A 427 4.63 -17.58 -2.93
CA PHE A 427 5.24 -18.34 -1.83
C PHE A 427 6.51 -19.00 -2.36
N MET A 428 7.66 -18.63 -1.79
CA MET A 428 8.95 -19.14 -2.25
C MET A 428 9.86 -19.56 -1.10
N LYS A 429 10.51 -20.72 -1.25
CA LYS A 429 11.35 -21.37 -0.23
C LYS A 429 10.66 -21.50 1.13
N THR A 430 9.33 -21.56 1.13
CA THR A 430 8.51 -21.54 2.35
C THR A 430 8.13 -22.95 2.75
N TYR A 431 8.17 -23.25 4.05
CA TYR A 431 7.64 -24.50 4.59
C TYR A 431 6.11 -24.42 4.66
N LEU A 432 5.42 -25.31 3.95
CA LEU A 432 3.97 -25.44 3.91
C LEU A 432 3.58 -26.74 4.61
N ASP A 433 2.91 -26.62 5.75
CA ASP A 433 2.48 -27.78 6.54
C ASP A 433 1.22 -28.45 5.94
N SER A 434 0.79 -29.57 6.51
CA SER A 434 -0.24 -30.44 5.92
C SER A 434 -1.66 -29.85 5.94
N LEU A 435 -1.86 -28.71 6.60
CA LEU A 435 -3.14 -27.99 6.59
C LEU A 435 -3.50 -27.39 5.23
N ILE A 436 -2.50 -27.16 4.35
CA ILE A 436 -2.74 -26.55 3.04
C ILE A 436 -3.49 -27.54 2.15
N ASP A 437 -4.68 -27.13 1.71
CA ASP A 437 -5.51 -27.89 0.80
C ASP A 437 -4.74 -28.20 -0.49
N PRO A 438 -4.83 -29.42 -1.07
CA PRO A 438 -4.13 -29.78 -2.29
C PRO A 438 -4.36 -28.82 -3.48
N ALA A 439 -5.54 -28.21 -3.58
CA ALA A 439 -5.83 -27.18 -4.58
C ALA A 439 -4.95 -25.92 -4.42
N GLY A 440 -4.50 -25.65 -3.19
CA GLY A 440 -3.58 -24.58 -2.81
C GLY A 440 -4.21 -23.20 -2.75
N TRP A 441 -5.06 -22.86 -3.72
CA TRP A 441 -5.65 -21.52 -3.88
C TRP A 441 -7.17 -21.61 -3.99
N MET A 442 -7.87 -20.58 -3.51
CA MET A 442 -9.33 -20.51 -3.50
C MET A 442 -9.83 -19.41 -4.43
N GLU A 443 -10.91 -19.69 -5.14
CA GLU A 443 -11.59 -18.70 -5.99
C GLU A 443 -12.16 -17.56 -5.14
N TRP A 444 -12.19 -16.34 -5.67
CA TRP A 444 -12.93 -15.25 -5.04
C TRP A 444 -14.42 -15.38 -5.32
N SER A 445 -14.79 -15.47 -6.60
CA SER A 445 -16.16 -15.70 -7.06
C SER A 445 -16.16 -16.18 -8.52
N GLY A 446 -16.57 -17.43 -8.75
CA GLY A 446 -16.58 -18.04 -10.08
C GLY A 446 -15.24 -17.87 -10.82
N ASN A 447 -15.30 -17.40 -12.07
CA ASN A 447 -14.12 -17.22 -12.92
C ASN A 447 -13.40 -15.86 -12.77
N PHE A 448 -13.77 -15.04 -11.78
CA PHE A 448 -13.15 -13.74 -11.56
C PHE A 448 -11.62 -13.87 -11.32
N ALA A 449 -10.83 -13.01 -11.98
CA ALA A 449 -9.38 -12.90 -11.86
C ALA A 449 -8.53 -14.12 -12.29
N LEU A 450 -9.11 -15.32 -12.50
CA LEU A 450 -8.36 -16.57 -12.67
C LEU A 450 -7.39 -16.57 -13.88
N LYS A 451 -7.60 -15.68 -14.86
CA LYS A 451 -6.74 -15.51 -16.04
C LYS A 451 -5.69 -14.40 -15.89
N THR A 452 -5.92 -13.44 -14.99
CA THR A 452 -5.18 -12.17 -14.91
C THR A 452 -4.35 -12.05 -13.63
N LEU A 453 -4.69 -12.83 -12.59
CA LEU A 453 -3.90 -12.99 -11.38
C LEU A 453 -2.53 -13.60 -11.68
N TYR A 454 -1.59 -13.46 -10.74
CA TYR A 454 -0.30 -14.16 -10.75
C TYR A 454 -0.07 -14.79 -9.38
N TYR A 455 -0.32 -16.09 -9.28
CA TYR A 455 -0.04 -16.89 -8.09
C TYR A 455 1.09 -17.86 -8.34
N GLY A 456 2.19 -17.68 -7.59
CA GLY A 456 3.43 -18.38 -7.81
C GLY A 456 3.86 -19.23 -6.61
N GLU A 457 4.34 -20.44 -6.88
CA GLU A 457 5.03 -21.28 -5.90
C GLU A 457 6.43 -21.63 -6.40
N TYR A 458 7.47 -21.43 -5.58
CA TYR A 458 8.88 -21.70 -5.94
C TYR A 458 9.62 -22.42 -4.82
N MET A 459 10.08 -23.65 -5.05
CA MET A 459 10.91 -24.43 -4.10
C MET A 459 10.35 -24.48 -2.67
N ASN A 460 9.03 -24.55 -2.50
CA ASN A 460 8.41 -24.74 -1.20
C ASN A 460 8.66 -26.16 -0.68
N THR A 461 8.72 -26.32 0.64
CA THR A 461 8.98 -27.61 1.30
C THR A 461 7.85 -27.95 2.27
N GLY A 462 7.85 -29.17 2.81
CA GLY A 462 6.83 -29.63 3.75
C GLY A 462 5.67 -30.38 3.08
N PRO A 463 4.82 -31.05 3.87
CA PRO A 463 3.79 -31.93 3.36
C PRO A 463 2.70 -31.22 2.52
N GLY A 464 2.48 -29.93 2.74
CA GLY A 464 1.52 -29.11 1.96
C GLY A 464 2.09 -28.52 0.67
N SER A 465 3.37 -28.76 0.34
CA SER A 465 4.04 -28.09 -0.78
C SER A 465 3.89 -28.76 -2.15
N SER A 466 3.29 -29.96 -2.21
CA SER A 466 3.08 -30.66 -3.49
C SER A 466 2.19 -29.85 -4.42
N THR A 467 2.65 -29.61 -5.65
CA THR A 467 1.91 -28.85 -6.66
C THR A 467 1.08 -29.71 -7.61
N SER A 468 1.15 -31.04 -7.48
CA SER A 468 0.52 -32.02 -8.39
C SER A 468 -1.00 -31.88 -8.55
N ASN A 469 -1.69 -31.44 -7.49
CA ASN A 469 -3.16 -31.33 -7.44
C ASN A 469 -3.64 -29.87 -7.33
N ARG A 470 -2.77 -28.91 -7.63
CA ARG A 470 -3.11 -27.48 -7.60
C ARG A 470 -4.15 -27.14 -8.66
N VAL A 471 -4.82 -26.02 -8.44
CA VAL A 471 -5.75 -25.42 -9.42
C VAL A 471 -5.11 -25.26 -10.79
N LYS A 472 -5.92 -25.36 -11.86
CA LYS A 472 -5.47 -25.27 -13.27
C LYS A 472 -5.71 -23.88 -13.88
N TRP A 473 -5.71 -22.83 -13.06
CA TRP A 473 -5.96 -21.47 -13.52
C TRP A 473 -4.81 -20.95 -14.38
N ALA A 474 -5.09 -20.15 -15.40
CA ALA A 474 -4.05 -19.60 -16.26
C ALA A 474 -3.08 -18.65 -15.52
N GLY A 475 -3.56 -17.99 -14.46
CA GLY A 475 -2.74 -17.16 -13.57
C GLY A 475 -1.97 -17.92 -12.49
N TYR A 476 -2.14 -19.24 -12.37
CA TYR A 476 -1.36 -20.06 -11.43
C TYR A 476 -0.08 -20.58 -12.09
N HIS A 477 1.03 -20.50 -11.36
CA HIS A 477 2.35 -20.84 -11.85
C HIS A 477 3.15 -21.64 -10.83
N VAL A 478 3.55 -22.86 -11.20
CA VAL A 478 4.71 -23.51 -10.60
C VAL A 478 5.96 -22.87 -11.19
N ILE A 479 6.63 -22.01 -10.41
CA ILE A 479 7.81 -21.31 -10.87
C ILE A 479 8.98 -22.29 -10.81
N THR A 480 9.64 -22.51 -11.95
CA THR A 480 10.84 -23.36 -12.05
C THR A 480 12.12 -22.56 -12.30
N SER A 481 11.99 -21.35 -12.84
CA SER A 481 13.13 -20.48 -13.10
C SER A 481 13.51 -19.63 -11.88
N ALA A 482 14.77 -19.71 -11.46
CA ALA A 482 15.33 -18.82 -10.45
C ALA A 482 15.28 -17.34 -10.88
N SER A 483 15.37 -17.03 -12.19
CA SER A 483 15.27 -15.64 -12.66
C SER A 483 13.86 -15.06 -12.50
N GLU A 484 12.83 -15.89 -12.64
CA GLU A 484 11.44 -15.50 -12.41
C GLU A 484 11.18 -15.29 -10.91
N ALA A 485 11.57 -16.26 -10.08
CA ALA A 485 11.43 -16.16 -8.62
C ALA A 485 12.22 -14.97 -8.04
N SER A 486 13.39 -14.66 -8.60
CA SER A 486 14.23 -13.54 -8.16
C SER A 486 13.54 -12.18 -8.28
N LYS A 487 12.51 -12.03 -9.12
CA LYS A 487 11.74 -10.77 -9.21
C LYS A 487 10.97 -10.45 -7.93
N PHE A 488 10.70 -11.46 -7.10
CA PHE A 488 9.93 -11.36 -5.86
C PHE A 488 10.80 -11.29 -4.61
N THR A 489 12.13 -11.24 -4.74
CA THR A 489 13.05 -11.14 -3.60
C THR A 489 13.13 -9.70 -3.08
N VAL A 490 13.67 -9.54 -1.87
CA VAL A 490 13.84 -8.23 -1.22
C VAL A 490 14.53 -7.21 -2.11
N GLY A 491 15.64 -7.59 -2.76
CA GLY A 491 16.44 -6.71 -3.59
C GLY A 491 15.68 -6.17 -4.81
N ASN A 492 14.89 -7.00 -5.49
CA ASN A 492 14.22 -6.64 -6.75
C ASN A 492 12.79 -6.14 -6.55
N PHE A 493 12.04 -6.75 -5.62
CA PHE A 493 10.61 -6.50 -5.46
C PHE A 493 10.28 -5.25 -4.65
N ILE A 494 11.16 -4.88 -3.72
CA ILE A 494 10.96 -3.69 -2.86
C ILE A 494 12.17 -2.76 -2.88
N ALA A 495 13.09 -2.97 -3.83
CA ALA A 495 14.37 -2.25 -3.91
C ALA A 495 15.14 -2.30 -2.57
N GLY A 496 15.06 -3.40 -1.82
CA GLY A 496 15.47 -3.48 -0.41
C GLY A 496 16.91 -3.07 -0.13
N ASN A 497 17.83 -3.35 -1.05
CA ASN A 497 19.24 -2.91 -0.95
C ASN A 497 19.37 -1.39 -0.80
N SER A 498 18.41 -0.65 -1.35
CA SER A 498 18.39 0.81 -1.36
C SER A 498 17.75 1.45 -0.13
N TRP A 499 17.44 0.70 0.93
CA TRP A 499 16.87 1.30 2.13
C TRP A 499 17.00 0.44 3.40
N LEU A 500 16.95 -0.88 3.28
CA LEU A 500 17.06 -1.79 4.43
C LEU A 500 18.43 -1.77 5.15
N PRO A 501 19.59 -1.58 4.48
CA PRO A 501 20.86 -1.45 5.21
C PRO A 501 20.85 -0.31 6.23
N ALA A 502 20.06 0.73 5.99
CA ALA A 502 19.91 1.80 6.96
C ALA A 502 19.22 1.30 8.22
N THR A 503 18.27 0.36 8.16
CA THR A 503 17.46 -0.03 9.34
C THR A 503 18.17 -0.97 10.30
N ASN A 504 19.25 -1.63 9.86
CA ASN A 504 20.00 -2.66 10.60
C ASN A 504 19.20 -3.90 10.97
N VAL A 505 18.01 -4.03 10.36
CA VAL A 505 17.27 -5.27 10.38
C VAL A 505 17.94 -6.22 9.39
N PRO A 506 18.25 -7.47 9.78
CA PRO A 506 18.85 -8.44 8.88
C PRO A 506 17.89 -8.75 7.73
N PHE A 507 18.43 -8.85 6.52
CA PHE A 507 17.66 -9.27 5.35
C PHE A 507 18.53 -10.04 4.37
N THR A 508 17.92 -11.00 3.67
CA THR A 508 18.52 -11.66 2.51
C THR A 508 17.98 -11.00 1.25
N SER A 509 18.87 -10.45 0.41
CA SER A 509 18.50 -9.66 -0.76
C SER A 509 17.94 -10.50 -1.92
N GLY A 510 18.59 -11.64 -2.21
CA GLY A 510 18.27 -12.56 -3.29
C GLY A 510 17.54 -13.82 -2.82
N LEU A 511 17.55 -14.86 -3.67
CA LEU A 511 16.84 -16.12 -3.41
C LEU A 511 17.43 -16.94 -2.27
#